data_AF-A0A1I7TLC1-F1
#
_entry.id   AF-A0A1I7TLC1-F1
#
_cell.length_a   1.000
_cell.length_b   1.000
_cell.length_c   1.000
_cell.angle_alpha   90.00
_cell.angle_beta   90.00
_cell.angle_gamma   90.00
#
_symmetry.space_group_name_H-M   'P 1'
#
loop_
_entity.id
_entity.type
_entity.pdbx_description
1 polymer ?
#
loop_
_entity_poly.entity_id
_entity_poly.type
_entity_poly.pdbx_seq_one_letter_code
_entity_poly.pdbx_strand_id
1 'polypeptide(L)'
;MANDNSNVLQDKSQGTDKNEMATTSSQASSGPGPIRNRKAKQQKKMLLCCQEKEMAFTPVNLPCDGAFECKITQQAPYFIARPGTGEKQFCERCFKRNFPVNLLKKNFVKRKNSHKESEAVLECRKCQEKIHKMCSFYYEDDDSDFECHNCRQPNVTKTVENIPTNDLDRIMTEKINDELKKFIGAEEAVQFKITVLNVHNAESSVPIEEVSPANDIGPFKQKYGESLSFTSRTFLAFQRNDGTGWLVLDYVDSVHHVTPLGKKGHLYQTILLSYWEFMAKQGFNHGYIWAKPPIKGDDYIFHVHPEKQHLLNQKQLEKWYITFFHRGCKEGIIKEFRTFDQEKNTKNIQKPIDLPVFKDSLWPIMFNWAENDEECPDFQANLEKFMELHNEDNFIIDFVIPPNSPVTATPPDIPLRNCPQFGCRDEFINLCSEKNWEFGSLRRAKYSSVGLIGVLTSCYDNQKADANELVFDDRLPATFFF
;
A
#
# COMPACT_ATOMS: atom_id res chain seq x y z
N MET A 1 -12.41 44.00 32.48
CA MET A 1 -13.85 44.20 32.74
C MET A 1 -14.55 42.90 32.43
N ALA A 2 -15.27 42.40 33.43
CA ALA A 2 -15.70 41.01 33.61
C ALA A 2 -16.83 40.56 32.66
N ASN A 3 -16.87 39.27 32.31
CA ASN A 3 -17.82 38.35 32.95
C ASN A 3 -17.58 36.89 32.53
N ASP A 4 -17.35 36.07 33.56
CA ASP A 4 -17.50 34.62 33.60
C ASP A 4 -18.95 34.19 33.40
N ASN A 5 -19.17 32.97 32.92
CA ASN A 5 -20.12 32.05 33.56
C ASN A 5 -19.94 30.60 33.08
N SER A 6 -19.50 29.78 34.03
CA SER A 6 -19.58 28.33 34.10
C SER A 6 -20.84 27.92 34.87
N ASN A 7 -21.44 26.77 34.55
CA ASN A 7 -22.35 25.96 35.40
C ASN A 7 -22.54 24.61 34.68
N VAL A 8 -21.91 23.50 35.09
CA VAL A 8 -22.15 22.62 36.25
C VAL A 8 -23.54 21.98 36.23
N LEU A 9 -23.54 20.68 35.90
CA LEU A 9 -24.63 19.71 36.01
C LEU A 9 -24.64 19.11 37.43
N GLN A 10 -25.82 19.00 38.04
CA GLN A 10 -26.06 18.13 39.20
C GLN A 10 -27.36 17.33 39.03
N ASP A 11 -27.20 16.03 39.23
CA ASP A 11 -28.21 15.00 39.45
C ASP A 11 -29.09 15.28 40.67
N LYS A 12 -30.35 14.82 40.62
CA LYS A 12 -31.03 14.18 41.76
C LYS A 12 -32.34 13.48 41.35
N SER A 13 -32.39 12.22 41.73
CA SER A 13 -33.51 11.29 41.75
C SER A 13 -34.52 11.58 42.87
N GLN A 14 -35.77 11.14 42.69
CA GLN A 14 -36.61 10.41 43.66
C GLN A 14 -38.03 10.17 43.08
N GLY A 15 -38.54 8.95 43.26
CA GLY A 15 -39.82 8.48 42.72
C GLY A 15 -41.00 8.56 43.69
N THR A 16 -42.13 7.96 43.31
CA THR A 16 -43.11 7.28 44.20
C THR A 16 -44.19 6.57 43.39
N ASP A 17 -44.61 5.42 43.93
CA ASP A 17 -45.54 4.40 43.42
C ASP A 17 -47.02 4.84 43.28
N LYS A 18 -47.77 4.07 42.48
CA LYS A 18 -49.06 3.46 42.89
C LYS A 18 -49.57 2.38 41.92
N ASN A 19 -49.85 1.22 42.51
CA ASN A 19 -50.55 0.04 41.95
C ASN A 19 -52.02 0.34 41.59
N GLU A 20 -52.58 -0.40 40.62
CA GLU A 20 -53.86 -1.13 40.80
C GLU A 20 -54.11 -2.17 39.69
N MET A 21 -54.53 -3.37 40.11
CA MET A 21 -54.95 -4.52 39.30
C MET A 21 -56.45 -4.43 38.98
N ALA A 22 -56.87 -4.89 37.80
CA ALA A 22 -58.21 -5.44 37.59
C ALA A 22 -58.23 -6.49 36.47
N THR A 23 -58.65 -7.69 36.83
CA THR A 23 -58.96 -8.84 35.98
C THR A 23 -60.39 -8.73 35.42
N THR A 24 -60.63 -9.22 34.20
CA THR A 24 -61.91 -9.83 33.81
C THR A 24 -61.72 -10.75 32.62
N SER A 25 -62.34 -11.93 32.72
CA SER A 25 -62.39 -13.02 31.76
C SER A 25 -63.64 -12.91 30.87
N SER A 26 -63.54 -13.37 29.61
CA SER A 26 -64.68 -13.97 28.91
C SER A 26 -64.20 -14.94 27.83
N GLN A 27 -64.85 -16.10 27.78
CA GLN A 27 -64.58 -17.23 26.91
C GLN A 27 -65.29 -17.06 25.55
N ALA A 28 -64.67 -17.53 24.47
CA ALA A 28 -65.38 -17.99 23.28
C ALA A 28 -64.57 -19.10 22.57
N SER A 29 -65.24 -20.22 22.32
CA SER A 29 -64.75 -21.45 21.68
C SER A 29 -64.94 -21.42 20.15
N SER A 30 -63.97 -21.94 19.37
CA SER A 30 -64.23 -22.73 18.14
C SER A 30 -62.95 -23.21 17.40
N GLY A 31 -62.87 -24.52 17.16
CA GLY A 31 -62.36 -25.15 15.92
C GLY A 31 -60.83 -25.34 15.71
N PRO A 32 -60.36 -26.55 15.32
CA PRO A 32 -58.95 -26.81 15.01
C PRO A 32 -58.60 -26.38 13.57
N GLY A 33 -57.73 -25.36 13.44
CA GLY A 33 -57.11 -25.01 12.16
C GLY A 33 -55.95 -25.95 11.81
N PRO A 34 -55.63 -26.15 10.52
CA PRO A 34 -54.74 -27.22 10.07
C PRO A 34 -53.30 -27.00 10.53
N ILE A 35 -52.67 -28.09 10.98
CA ILE A 35 -51.24 -28.18 11.33
C ILE A 35 -50.44 -27.79 10.08
N ARG A 36 -49.96 -26.54 10.04
CA ARG A 36 -48.90 -26.15 9.10
C ARG A 36 -47.60 -26.73 9.61
N ASN A 37 -47.12 -27.77 8.93
CA ASN A 37 -45.74 -28.25 9.03
C ASN A 37 -44.77 -27.08 8.85
N ARG A 38 -44.27 -26.54 9.97
CA ARG A 38 -43.10 -25.67 9.96
C ARG A 38 -41.94 -26.56 9.52
N LYS A 39 -41.54 -26.47 8.26
CA LYS A 39 -40.21 -26.92 7.82
C LYS A 39 -39.22 -26.28 8.78
N ALA A 40 -38.54 -27.10 9.60
CA ALA A 40 -37.43 -26.64 10.41
C ALA A 40 -36.46 -25.93 9.46
N LYS A 41 -36.30 -24.62 9.63
CA LYS A 41 -35.19 -23.91 8.97
C LYS A 41 -33.93 -24.59 9.49
N GLN A 42 -33.24 -25.33 8.62
CA GLN A 42 -31.89 -25.80 8.87
C GLN A 42 -31.07 -24.55 9.25
N GLN A 43 -30.77 -24.40 10.54
CA GLN A 43 -29.83 -23.40 11.02
C GLN A 43 -28.50 -23.79 10.40
N LYS A 44 -28.06 -23.03 9.39
CA LYS A 44 -26.74 -23.18 8.77
C LYS A 44 -25.72 -23.07 9.92
N LYS A 45 -25.05 -24.17 10.25
CA LYS A 45 -24.08 -24.25 11.36
C LYS A 45 -23.04 -23.14 11.14
N MET A 46 -22.98 -22.16 12.03
CA MET A 46 -21.95 -21.12 11.99
C MET A 46 -20.59 -21.79 12.17
N LEU A 47 -19.62 -21.44 11.33
CA LEU A 47 -18.26 -21.93 11.45
C LEU A 47 -17.63 -21.35 12.72
N LEU A 48 -16.81 -22.14 13.42
CA LEU A 48 -16.30 -21.79 14.75
C LEU A 48 -15.33 -20.59 14.71
N CYS A 49 -14.75 -20.30 13.54
CA CYS A 49 -13.61 -19.40 13.40
C CYS A 49 -13.96 -17.92 13.23
N CYS A 50 -15.08 -17.58 12.56
CA CYS A 50 -15.57 -16.21 12.45
C CYS A 50 -17.03 -16.17 12.00
N GLN A 51 -17.65 -14.99 12.08
CA GLN A 51 -19.04 -14.77 11.65
C GLN A 51 -19.16 -14.34 10.19
N GLU A 52 -18.05 -14.32 9.44
CA GLU A 52 -18.06 -13.77 8.10
C GLU A 52 -18.82 -14.64 7.10
N LYS A 53 -19.57 -13.94 6.24
CA LYS A 53 -20.46 -14.56 5.24
C LYS A 53 -19.97 -14.32 3.82
N GLU A 54 -19.17 -13.28 3.60
CA GLU A 54 -18.63 -12.93 2.30
C GLU A 54 -17.26 -13.55 2.10
N MET A 55 -17.27 -14.65 1.37
CA MET A 55 -16.07 -15.49 1.15
C MET A 55 -15.49 -15.28 -0.24
N ALA A 56 -16.20 -14.57 -1.13
CA ALA A 56 -15.73 -14.31 -2.48
C ALA A 56 -14.53 -13.37 -2.47
N PHE A 57 -13.52 -13.70 -3.28
CA PHE A 57 -12.40 -12.79 -3.49
C PHE A 57 -12.82 -11.59 -4.32
N THR A 58 -12.12 -10.50 -4.12
CA THR A 58 -12.33 -9.25 -4.83
C THR A 58 -11.64 -9.35 -6.19
N PRO A 59 -12.35 -9.13 -7.32
CA PRO A 59 -11.71 -9.18 -8.63
C PRO A 59 -10.70 -8.03 -8.81
N VAL A 60 -9.58 -8.28 -9.48
CA VAL A 60 -8.61 -7.25 -9.83
C VAL A 60 -9.16 -6.32 -10.90
N ASN A 61 -8.77 -5.05 -10.87
CA ASN A 61 -9.06 -4.14 -11.98
C ASN A 61 -8.29 -4.56 -13.23
N LEU A 62 -8.98 -4.79 -14.33
CA LEU A 62 -8.36 -5.29 -15.56
C LEU A 62 -7.83 -4.12 -16.40
N PRO A 63 -6.69 -4.25 -17.11
CA PRO A 63 -6.24 -3.22 -18.04
C PRO A 63 -7.23 -3.04 -19.19
N CYS A 64 -7.36 -1.83 -19.74
CA CYS A 64 -8.21 -1.55 -20.89
C CYS A 64 -7.38 -1.05 -22.08
N ASP A 65 -7.43 -1.76 -23.21
CA ASP A 65 -6.68 -1.45 -24.44
C ASP A 65 -7.16 -0.20 -25.20
N GLY A 66 -8.18 0.49 -24.66
CA GLY A 66 -8.84 1.59 -25.35
C GLY A 66 -8.34 2.98 -25.00
N ALA A 67 -7.50 3.12 -23.97
CA ALA A 67 -6.84 4.36 -23.57
C ALA A 67 -5.72 4.07 -22.56
N PHE A 68 -4.67 4.90 -22.57
CA PHE A 68 -3.57 4.86 -21.59
C PHE A 68 -4.10 5.00 -20.16
N GLU A 69 -3.55 4.23 -19.22
CA GLU A 69 -3.97 4.12 -17.80
C GLU A 69 -5.46 3.81 -17.56
N CYS A 70 -6.22 3.44 -18.59
CA CYS A 70 -7.62 3.07 -18.42
C CYS A 70 -7.73 1.65 -17.83
N LYS A 71 -8.58 1.50 -16.82
CA LYS A 71 -8.87 0.20 -16.19
C LYS A 71 -10.37 -0.12 -16.19
N ILE A 72 -10.68 -1.40 -16.26
CA ILE A 72 -12.01 -1.96 -16.08
C ILE A 72 -12.17 -2.25 -14.58
N THR A 73 -12.97 -1.44 -13.91
CA THR A 73 -13.15 -1.55 -12.47
C THR A 73 -13.87 -2.83 -12.06
N GLN A 74 -13.76 -3.18 -10.80
CA GLN A 74 -14.50 -4.28 -10.17
C GLN A 74 -16.01 -4.19 -10.46
N GLN A 75 -16.62 -5.34 -10.72
CA GLN A 75 -18.03 -5.52 -11.08
C GLN A 75 -18.47 -4.79 -12.37
N ALA A 76 -17.58 -4.07 -13.07
CA ALA A 76 -17.93 -3.35 -14.27
C ALA A 76 -18.16 -4.31 -15.45
N PRO A 77 -19.12 -4.01 -16.34
CA PRO A 77 -19.20 -4.67 -17.61
C PRO A 77 -18.04 -4.27 -18.52
N TYR A 78 -17.49 -5.23 -19.27
CA TYR A 78 -16.42 -5.00 -20.24
C TYR A 78 -16.58 -5.89 -21.46
N PHE A 79 -15.81 -5.59 -22.51
CA PHE A 79 -15.82 -6.33 -23.77
C PHE A 79 -14.45 -6.95 -24.01
N ILE A 80 -14.39 -8.26 -24.21
CA ILE A 80 -13.16 -8.97 -24.57
C ILE A 80 -13.28 -9.53 -25.98
N ALA A 81 -12.19 -9.45 -26.74
CA ALA A 81 -12.08 -10.02 -28.07
C ALA A 81 -12.26 -11.56 -28.01
N ARG A 82 -12.84 -12.14 -29.05
CA ARG A 82 -12.97 -13.59 -29.16
C ARG A 82 -11.58 -14.23 -29.42
N PRO A 83 -11.37 -15.50 -29.01
CA PRO A 83 -10.11 -16.20 -29.27
C PRO A 83 -9.73 -16.14 -30.77
N GLY A 84 -8.47 -15.80 -31.06
CA GLY A 84 -7.93 -15.72 -32.43
C GLY A 84 -7.81 -14.30 -33.03
N THR A 85 -8.27 -13.24 -32.36
CA THR A 85 -8.15 -11.85 -32.85
C THR A 85 -7.21 -10.97 -32.02
N GLY A 86 -6.34 -11.58 -31.21
CA GLY A 86 -5.57 -10.91 -30.16
C GLY A 86 -6.40 -10.70 -28.89
N GLU A 87 -5.81 -10.92 -27.71
CA GLU A 87 -6.49 -10.84 -26.41
C GLU A 87 -6.69 -9.37 -25.97
N LYS A 88 -7.47 -8.60 -26.72
CA LYS A 88 -7.81 -7.22 -26.36
C LYS A 88 -9.08 -7.15 -25.54
N GLN A 89 -9.10 -6.28 -24.54
CA GLN A 89 -10.25 -6.01 -23.68
C GLN A 89 -10.46 -4.51 -23.46
N PHE A 90 -11.72 -4.10 -23.41
CA PHE A 90 -12.12 -2.70 -23.38
C PHE A 90 -13.19 -2.45 -22.33
N CYS A 91 -13.04 -1.38 -21.56
CA CYS A 91 -14.12 -0.87 -20.73
C CYS A 91 -15.28 -0.40 -21.61
N GLU A 92 -16.49 -0.29 -21.05
CA GLU A 92 -17.66 0.07 -21.84
C GLU A 92 -17.54 1.45 -22.51
N ARG A 93 -16.86 2.41 -21.87
CA ARG A 93 -16.63 3.75 -22.43
C ARG A 93 -15.69 3.70 -23.64
N CYS A 94 -14.52 3.10 -23.50
CA CYS A 94 -13.54 3.05 -24.58
C CYS A 94 -14.01 2.14 -25.72
N PHE A 95 -14.74 1.07 -25.41
CA PHE A 95 -15.33 0.23 -26.44
C PHE A 95 -16.30 1.03 -27.33
N LYS A 96 -17.21 1.82 -26.73
CA LYS A 96 -18.16 2.67 -27.47
C LYS A 96 -17.47 3.77 -28.27
N ARG A 97 -16.33 4.29 -27.81
CA ARG A 97 -15.55 5.33 -28.51
C ARG A 97 -14.82 4.76 -29.74
N ASN A 98 -14.23 3.58 -29.61
CA ASN A 98 -13.33 3.02 -30.62
C ASN A 98 -14.02 2.07 -31.61
N PHE A 99 -15.19 1.54 -31.28
CA PHE A 99 -15.87 0.55 -32.12
C PHE A 99 -17.34 0.90 -32.39
N PRO A 100 -17.79 0.82 -33.65
CA PRO A 100 -19.21 0.93 -33.97
C PRO A 100 -19.99 -0.25 -33.38
N VAL A 101 -21.19 0.03 -32.88
CA VAL A 101 -22.14 -0.92 -32.25
C VAL A 101 -22.32 -2.19 -33.08
N ASN A 102 -22.20 -2.11 -34.41
CA ASN A 102 -22.45 -3.20 -35.34
C ASN A 102 -21.39 -4.33 -35.25
N LEU A 103 -20.19 -4.05 -34.74
CA LEU A 103 -19.12 -5.03 -34.53
C LEU A 103 -19.21 -5.76 -33.17
N LEU A 104 -20.19 -5.40 -32.32
CA LEU A 104 -20.40 -5.91 -30.95
C LEU A 104 -20.46 -7.43 -30.84
N LYS A 105 -21.17 -8.11 -31.75
CA LYS A 105 -21.50 -9.54 -31.60
C LYS A 105 -20.50 -10.45 -32.30
N LYS A 106 -19.87 -9.97 -33.38
CA LYS A 106 -19.01 -10.78 -34.25
C LYS A 106 -17.65 -11.01 -33.62
N ASN A 107 -17.03 -9.96 -33.07
CA ASN A 107 -15.63 -10.01 -32.64
C ASN A 107 -15.46 -9.95 -31.12
N PHE A 108 -16.48 -9.53 -30.37
CA PHE A 108 -16.37 -9.28 -28.92
C PHE A 108 -17.45 -10.02 -28.11
N VAL A 109 -17.15 -10.25 -26.84
CA VAL A 109 -18.06 -10.83 -25.84
C VAL A 109 -18.15 -9.87 -24.65
N LYS A 110 -19.38 -9.50 -24.28
CA LYS A 110 -19.62 -8.72 -23.05
C LYS A 110 -19.48 -9.64 -21.84
N ARG A 111 -18.60 -9.27 -20.91
CA ARG A 111 -18.36 -9.94 -19.62
C ARG A 111 -18.57 -8.95 -18.47
N LYS A 112 -18.57 -9.48 -17.24
CA LYS A 112 -18.55 -8.68 -16.01
C LYS A 112 -17.26 -9.00 -15.26
N ASN A 113 -16.57 -7.98 -14.77
CA ASN A 113 -15.37 -8.16 -13.98
C ASN A 113 -15.74 -8.60 -12.55
N SER A 114 -16.11 -9.86 -12.39
CA SER A 114 -16.51 -10.44 -11.10
C SER A 114 -15.71 -11.71 -10.85
N HIS A 115 -15.13 -11.84 -9.65
CA HIS A 115 -14.47 -13.07 -9.24
C HIS A 115 -15.50 -14.15 -8.94
N LYS A 116 -15.22 -15.40 -9.32
CA LYS A 116 -16.09 -16.54 -9.01
C LYS A 116 -15.57 -17.37 -7.84
N GLU A 117 -14.28 -17.25 -7.53
CA GLU A 117 -13.65 -18.04 -6.48
C GLU A 117 -13.96 -17.44 -5.11
N SER A 118 -14.07 -18.33 -4.14
CA SER A 118 -14.31 -18.00 -2.75
C SER A 118 -13.30 -18.76 -1.90
N GLU A 119 -12.99 -18.19 -0.75
CA GLU A 119 -12.10 -18.79 0.22
C GLU A 119 -12.52 -20.21 0.61
N ALA A 120 -11.54 -21.10 0.67
CA ALA A 120 -11.73 -22.48 1.09
C ALA A 120 -12.13 -22.59 2.58
N VAL A 121 -12.95 -23.60 2.89
CA VAL A 121 -13.23 -24.04 4.25
C VAL A 121 -12.52 -25.36 4.48
N LEU A 122 -11.55 -25.35 5.39
CA LEU A 122 -10.75 -26.51 5.76
C LEU A 122 -11.42 -27.30 6.89
N GLU A 123 -11.23 -28.62 6.92
CA GLU A 123 -11.73 -29.51 7.96
C GLU A 123 -10.54 -30.06 8.74
N CYS A 124 -10.46 -29.75 10.05
CA CYS A 124 -9.32 -30.16 10.86
C CYS A 124 -9.26 -31.68 11.00
N ARG A 125 -8.14 -32.32 10.63
CA ARG A 125 -8.02 -33.79 10.71
C ARG A 125 -8.15 -34.37 12.13
N LYS A 126 -7.89 -33.56 13.17
CA LYS A 126 -7.94 -33.97 14.58
C LYS A 126 -9.32 -33.80 15.22
N CYS A 127 -9.92 -32.61 15.13
CA CYS A 127 -11.21 -32.31 15.78
C CYS A 127 -12.40 -32.26 14.82
N GLN A 128 -12.17 -32.39 13.52
CA GLN A 128 -13.18 -32.35 12.44
C GLN A 128 -13.96 -31.02 12.37
N GLU A 129 -13.51 -29.99 13.09
CA GLU A 129 -14.08 -28.66 13.02
C GLU A 129 -13.73 -27.97 11.70
N LYS A 130 -14.71 -27.27 11.14
CA LYS A 130 -14.57 -26.53 9.89
C LYS A 130 -14.15 -25.10 10.13
N ILE A 131 -13.06 -24.70 9.49
CA ILE A 131 -12.39 -23.41 9.69
C ILE A 131 -12.06 -22.82 8.33
N HIS A 132 -12.33 -21.53 8.16
CA HIS A 132 -11.93 -20.80 6.97
C HIS A 132 -10.39 -20.76 6.84
N LYS A 133 -9.83 -21.04 5.66
CA LYS A 133 -8.37 -21.13 5.43
C LYS A 133 -7.61 -19.86 5.89
N MET A 134 -8.18 -18.68 5.67
CA MET A 134 -7.61 -17.41 6.10
C MET A 134 -7.76 -17.17 7.61
N CYS A 135 -8.74 -17.78 8.28
CA CYS A 135 -8.83 -17.75 9.74
C CYS A 135 -7.78 -18.63 10.41
N SER A 136 -7.31 -19.69 9.73
CA SER A 136 -6.33 -20.60 10.30
C SER A 136 -4.88 -20.19 10.05
N PHE A 137 -4.64 -19.22 9.16
CA PHE A 137 -3.29 -18.88 8.69
C PHE A 137 -2.55 -20.08 8.12
N TYR A 138 -3.29 -20.97 7.43
CA TYR A 138 -2.73 -22.16 6.79
C TYR A 138 -2.28 -21.84 5.37
N TYR A 139 -1.03 -22.21 5.07
CA TYR A 139 -0.30 -21.82 3.86
C TYR A 139 0.29 -23.00 3.08
N GLU A 140 0.08 -24.23 3.54
CA GLU A 140 0.54 -25.41 2.82
C GLU A 140 -0.36 -25.69 1.61
N ASP A 141 0.22 -26.36 0.61
CA ASP A 141 -0.47 -26.71 -0.64
C ASP A 141 -1.47 -27.86 -0.44
N ASP A 142 -1.15 -28.80 0.46
CA ASP A 142 -2.01 -29.95 0.77
C ASP A 142 -2.92 -29.66 1.96
N ASP A 143 -4.20 -29.41 1.68
CA ASP A 143 -5.21 -29.17 2.70
C ASP A 143 -5.55 -30.42 3.56
N SER A 144 -5.13 -31.63 3.16
CA SER A 144 -5.47 -32.88 3.86
C SER A 144 -4.78 -33.02 5.22
N ASP A 145 -3.64 -32.35 5.39
CA ASP A 145 -2.86 -32.33 6.64
C ASP A 145 -3.25 -31.17 7.57
N PHE A 146 -4.32 -30.44 7.25
CA PHE A 146 -4.75 -29.30 8.04
C PHE A 146 -5.06 -29.66 9.50
N GLU A 147 -4.34 -29.01 10.41
CA GLU A 147 -4.61 -29.00 11.84
C GLU A 147 -4.96 -27.58 12.31
N CYS A 148 -6.09 -27.45 13.02
CA CYS A 148 -6.50 -26.16 13.55
C CYS A 148 -5.57 -25.68 14.69
N HIS A 149 -5.65 -24.38 14.98
CA HIS A 149 -4.88 -23.72 16.04
C HIS A 149 -5.00 -24.40 17.42
N ASN A 150 -6.17 -24.97 17.73
CA ASN A 150 -6.42 -25.66 19.01
C ASN A 150 -5.84 -27.09 19.05
N CYS A 151 -5.51 -27.67 17.89
CA CYS A 151 -5.07 -29.06 17.76
C CYS A 151 -3.58 -29.21 17.42
N ARG A 152 -2.96 -28.17 16.82
CA ARG A 152 -1.54 -28.16 16.45
C ARG A 152 -0.65 -27.95 17.68
N GLN A 153 0.49 -28.65 17.73
CA GLN A 153 1.55 -28.43 18.71
C GLN A 153 2.94 -28.53 18.04
N PRO A 154 3.86 -27.57 18.24
CA PRO A 154 3.67 -26.31 18.94
C PRO A 154 2.76 -25.35 18.15
N ASN A 155 2.20 -24.37 18.85
CA ASN A 155 1.39 -23.35 18.22
C ASN A 155 2.29 -22.29 17.54
N VAL A 156 2.82 -22.64 16.37
CA VAL A 156 3.74 -21.78 15.62
C VAL A 156 2.95 -20.91 14.65
N THR A 157 3.13 -19.61 14.74
CA THR A 157 2.72 -18.66 13.70
C THR A 157 3.98 -18.01 13.17
N LYS A 158 4.13 -17.93 11.84
CA LYS A 158 5.28 -17.23 11.23
C LYS A 158 5.25 -15.76 11.67
N THR A 159 6.37 -15.26 12.19
CA THR A 159 6.54 -13.89 12.68
C THR A 159 7.69 -13.21 11.97
N VAL A 160 7.65 -11.87 11.88
CA VAL A 160 8.77 -11.08 11.37
C VAL A 160 9.99 -11.07 12.30
N GLU A 161 9.82 -11.48 13.56
CA GLU A 161 10.87 -11.39 14.59
C GLU A 161 12.08 -12.29 14.31
N ASN A 162 11.91 -13.33 13.49
CA ASN A 162 12.99 -14.23 13.10
C ASN A 162 13.67 -13.83 11.79
N ILE A 163 13.19 -12.77 11.12
CA ILE A 163 13.81 -12.26 9.89
C ILE A 163 15.01 -11.40 10.28
N PRO A 164 16.21 -11.66 9.75
CA PRO A 164 17.38 -10.86 10.07
C PRO A 164 17.25 -9.41 9.62
N THR A 165 17.65 -8.51 10.51
CA THR A 165 17.53 -7.05 10.36
C THR A 165 18.90 -6.43 10.15
N ASN A 166 18.96 -5.32 9.42
CA ASN A 166 20.13 -4.45 9.35
C ASN A 166 19.99 -3.23 10.30
N ASP A 167 21.01 -2.37 10.33
CA ASP A 167 21.01 -1.19 11.21
C ASP A 167 19.91 -0.18 10.87
N LEU A 168 19.58 -0.01 9.59
CA LEU A 168 18.50 0.88 9.17
C LEU A 168 17.14 0.36 9.63
N ASP A 169 16.88 -0.95 9.45
CA ASP A 169 15.66 -1.61 9.95
C ASP A 169 15.47 -1.37 11.44
N ARG A 170 16.55 -1.57 12.20
CA ARG A 170 16.58 -1.40 13.66
C ARG A 170 16.33 0.05 14.05
N ILE A 171 17.01 1.02 13.44
CA ILE A 171 16.84 2.45 13.73
C ILE A 171 15.42 2.91 13.43
N MET A 172 14.87 2.54 12.27
CA MET A 172 13.49 2.89 11.89
C MET A 172 12.48 2.25 12.85
N THR A 173 12.70 0.98 13.21
CA THR A 173 11.89 0.25 14.20
C THR A 173 11.94 0.89 15.58
N GLU A 174 13.12 1.26 16.08
CA GLU A 174 13.28 1.92 17.38
C GLU A 174 12.51 3.25 17.42
N LYS A 175 12.73 4.12 16.43
CA LYS A 175 12.10 5.45 16.38
C LYS A 175 10.58 5.40 16.28
N ILE A 176 10.03 4.53 15.44
CA ILE A 176 8.56 4.42 15.34
C ILE A 176 7.93 3.88 16.62
N ASN A 177 8.58 2.93 17.30
CA ASN A 177 8.06 2.42 18.58
C ASN A 177 8.22 3.43 19.71
N ASP A 178 9.23 4.30 19.68
CA ASP A 178 9.34 5.37 20.65
C ASP A 178 8.22 6.39 20.52
N GLU A 179 7.80 6.71 19.28
CA GLU A 179 6.57 7.49 19.05
C GLU A 179 5.32 6.74 19.49
N LEU A 180 5.22 5.44 19.22
CA LEU A 180 4.10 4.61 19.66
C LEU A 180 3.97 4.63 21.19
N LYS A 181 5.07 4.44 21.94
CA LYS A 181 5.09 4.51 23.41
C LYS A 181 4.62 5.87 23.93
N LYS A 182 4.94 6.97 23.24
CA LYS A 182 4.44 8.31 23.61
C LYS A 182 2.93 8.45 23.43
N PHE A 183 2.33 7.70 22.51
CA PHE A 183 0.90 7.78 22.22
C PHE A 183 0.02 6.89 23.09
N ILE A 184 0.47 5.66 23.38
CA ILE A 184 -0.35 4.65 24.08
C ILE A 184 0.31 4.12 25.36
N GLY A 185 1.47 4.64 25.75
CA GLY A 185 2.23 4.16 26.91
C GLY A 185 3.05 2.91 26.61
N ALA A 186 4.06 2.66 27.45
CA ALA A 186 5.04 1.59 27.21
C ALA A 186 4.43 0.18 27.31
N GLU A 187 3.51 -0.05 28.25
CA GLU A 187 2.88 -1.35 28.46
C GLU A 187 1.99 -1.75 27.26
N GLU A 188 1.17 -0.83 26.77
CA GLU A 188 0.29 -1.08 25.62
C GLU A 188 1.09 -1.21 24.32
N ALA A 189 2.14 -0.39 24.15
CA ALA A 189 3.01 -0.43 22.97
C ALA A 189 3.69 -1.79 22.73
N VAL A 190 3.91 -2.61 23.77
CA VAL A 190 4.44 -3.98 23.60
C VAL A 190 3.49 -4.85 22.77
N GLN A 191 2.18 -4.68 22.94
CA GLN A 191 1.17 -5.47 22.21
C GLN A 191 1.03 -5.03 20.76
N PHE A 192 1.28 -3.75 20.50
CA PHE A 192 1.15 -3.10 19.20
C PHE A 192 2.49 -2.77 18.54
N LYS A 193 3.56 -3.46 18.95
CA LYS A 193 4.92 -3.25 18.43
C LYS A 193 4.91 -3.22 16.91
N ILE A 194 5.61 -2.23 16.36
CA ILE A 194 5.80 -2.07 14.92
C ILE A 194 7.21 -2.51 14.56
N THR A 195 7.39 -3.37 13.57
CA THR A 195 8.69 -3.79 13.04
C THR A 195 8.84 -3.30 11.62
N VAL A 196 9.88 -2.53 11.31
CA VAL A 196 10.18 -2.05 9.96
C VAL A 196 11.31 -2.90 9.37
N LEU A 197 11.10 -3.45 8.17
CA LEU A 197 12.05 -4.31 7.49
C LEU A 197 12.32 -3.82 6.07
N ASN A 198 13.58 -3.69 5.72
CA ASN A 198 14.03 -3.58 4.35
C ASN A 198 13.93 -4.96 3.67
N VAL A 199 12.95 -5.12 2.78
CA VAL A 199 12.60 -6.40 2.17
C VAL A 199 13.18 -6.56 0.77
N HIS A 200 13.62 -5.47 0.15
CA HIS A 200 14.36 -5.45 -1.10
C HIS A 200 15.44 -4.37 -1.04
N ASN A 201 16.65 -4.69 -1.47
CA ASN A 201 17.76 -3.75 -1.63
C ASN A 201 18.63 -4.28 -2.76
N ALA A 202 18.47 -3.73 -3.96
CA ALA A 202 19.20 -4.17 -5.14
C ALA A 202 19.64 -2.98 -5.98
N GLU A 203 20.84 -3.10 -6.53
CA GLU A 203 21.34 -2.17 -7.53
C GLU A 203 20.60 -2.36 -8.85
N SER A 204 20.40 -1.25 -9.55
CA SER A 204 19.73 -1.20 -10.83
C SER A 204 20.28 -0.03 -11.64
N SER A 205 20.05 -0.06 -12.94
CA SER A 205 20.39 1.04 -13.82
C SER A 205 19.33 1.21 -14.89
N VAL A 206 19.26 2.42 -15.43
CA VAL A 206 18.41 2.76 -16.56
C VAL A 206 19.25 3.49 -17.61
N PRO A 207 19.16 3.13 -18.91
CA PRO A 207 19.80 3.90 -19.97
C PRO A 207 19.36 5.36 -19.94
N ILE A 208 20.28 6.30 -20.21
CA ILE A 208 19.94 7.72 -20.19
C ILE A 208 18.88 8.07 -21.25
N GLU A 209 18.84 7.33 -22.36
CA GLU A 209 17.83 7.40 -23.39
C GLU A 209 16.40 7.24 -22.87
N GLU A 210 16.19 6.44 -21.81
CA GLU A 210 14.85 6.19 -21.25
C GLU A 210 14.40 7.29 -20.28
N VAL A 211 15.32 8.13 -19.81
CA VAL A 211 15.04 9.17 -18.79
C VAL A 211 15.33 10.60 -19.27
N SER A 212 15.69 10.78 -20.54
CA SER A 212 16.01 12.09 -21.12
C SER A 212 15.21 12.33 -22.40
N PRO A 213 15.08 13.58 -22.85
CA PRO A 213 14.49 13.88 -24.15
C PRO A 213 15.35 13.28 -25.27
N ALA A 214 14.74 12.53 -26.19
CA ALA A 214 15.42 11.92 -27.33
C ALA A 214 16.17 12.96 -28.18
N ASN A 215 15.60 14.16 -28.31
CA ASN A 215 16.18 15.23 -29.12
C ASN A 215 17.29 16.04 -28.42
N ASP A 216 17.49 15.87 -27.11
CA ASP A 216 18.50 16.60 -26.33
C ASP A 216 19.30 15.69 -25.37
N ILE A 217 19.61 14.47 -25.82
CA ILE A 217 20.29 13.46 -24.98
C ILE A 217 21.75 13.82 -24.64
N GLY A 218 22.43 14.62 -25.48
CA GLY A 218 23.86 14.91 -25.37
C GLY A 218 24.28 15.49 -24.01
N PRO A 219 23.66 16.57 -23.53
CA PRO A 219 23.91 17.12 -22.19
C PRO A 219 23.66 16.12 -21.05
N PHE A 220 22.65 15.26 -21.18
CA PHE A 220 22.34 14.23 -20.17
C PHE A 220 23.42 13.17 -20.10
N LYS A 221 23.91 12.67 -21.24
CA LYS A 221 25.05 11.74 -21.27
C LYS A 221 26.32 12.35 -20.70
N GLN A 222 26.55 13.63 -20.95
CA GLN A 222 27.70 14.33 -20.36
C GLN A 222 27.60 14.42 -18.82
N LYS A 223 26.40 14.62 -18.28
CA LYS A 223 26.17 14.76 -16.83
C LYS A 223 26.12 13.42 -16.09
N TYR A 224 25.47 12.42 -16.68
CA TYR A 224 25.14 11.17 -16.00
C TYR A 224 25.86 9.93 -16.56
N GLY A 225 26.54 10.03 -17.70
CA GLY A 225 27.13 8.89 -18.41
C GLY A 225 26.13 8.18 -19.33
N GLU A 226 26.38 6.91 -19.66
CA GLU A 226 25.50 6.12 -20.54
C GLU A 226 24.24 5.59 -19.83
N SER A 227 24.31 5.43 -18.51
CA SER A 227 23.20 4.91 -17.71
C SER A 227 23.18 5.56 -16.32
N LEU A 228 21.98 5.86 -15.82
CA LEU A 228 21.78 6.28 -14.45
C LEU A 228 21.75 5.04 -13.55
N SER A 229 22.74 4.91 -12.67
CA SER A 229 22.79 3.84 -11.65
C SER A 229 22.11 4.29 -10.37
N PHE A 230 21.38 3.38 -9.71
CA PHE A 230 20.68 3.63 -8.46
C PHE A 230 20.45 2.33 -7.67
N THR A 231 20.10 2.47 -6.39
CA THR A 231 19.68 1.34 -5.56
C THR A 231 18.17 1.42 -5.30
N SER A 232 17.43 0.39 -5.71
CA SER A 232 16.01 0.26 -5.36
C SER A 232 15.87 -0.36 -3.98
N ARG A 233 15.00 0.23 -3.14
CA ARG A 233 14.74 -0.24 -1.78
C ARG A 233 13.26 -0.28 -1.47
N THR A 234 12.88 -1.35 -0.80
CA THR A 234 11.49 -1.60 -0.42
C THR A 234 11.45 -1.87 1.07
N PHE A 235 10.61 -1.15 1.80
CA PHE A 235 10.43 -1.30 3.24
C PHE A 235 9.00 -1.69 3.55
N LEU A 236 8.83 -2.68 4.42
CA LEU A 236 7.55 -3.05 5.00
C LEU A 236 7.60 -2.80 6.49
N ALA A 237 6.66 -2.03 7.03
CA ALA A 237 6.41 -2.08 8.47
C ALA A 237 5.38 -3.15 8.79
N PHE A 238 5.39 -3.69 10.00
CA PHE A 238 4.48 -4.73 10.46
C PHE A 238 4.07 -4.44 11.89
N GLN A 239 2.78 -4.30 12.15
CA GLN A 239 2.25 -4.20 13.51
C GLN A 239 1.82 -5.54 14.04
N ARG A 240 2.19 -5.82 15.28
CA ARG A 240 1.54 -6.87 16.04
C ARG A 240 0.12 -6.43 16.41
N ASN A 241 -0.88 -7.26 16.14
CA ASN A 241 -2.26 -7.03 16.60
C ASN A 241 -2.73 -8.26 17.40
N ASP A 242 -3.09 -8.06 18.67
CA ASP A 242 -3.72 -9.04 19.56
C ASP A 242 -2.86 -10.26 19.94
N GLY A 243 -1.53 -10.14 19.92
CA GLY A 243 -0.63 -11.25 20.30
C GLY A 243 -0.63 -12.45 19.33
N THR A 244 -1.53 -12.52 18.35
CA THR A 244 -1.84 -13.70 17.52
C THR A 244 -1.55 -13.53 16.03
N GLY A 245 -1.10 -12.35 15.58
CA GLY A 245 -0.69 -12.14 14.18
C GLY A 245 -0.05 -10.79 13.92
N TRP A 246 0.63 -10.71 12.78
CA TRP A 246 1.25 -9.51 12.24
C TRP A 246 0.37 -8.93 11.13
N LEU A 247 0.34 -7.61 11.05
CA LEU A 247 -0.32 -6.83 10.02
C LEU A 247 0.77 -6.02 9.34
N VAL A 248 0.91 -6.10 8.03
CA VAL A 248 1.74 -5.16 7.28
C VAL A 248 1.19 -3.75 7.46
N LEU A 249 2.01 -2.90 8.04
CA LEU A 249 1.90 -1.46 8.00
C LEU A 249 2.80 -0.95 6.87
N ASP A 250 2.20 -0.40 5.84
CA ASP A 250 2.81 0.65 5.02
C ASP A 250 3.96 0.32 4.06
N TYR A 251 3.64 0.67 2.81
CA TYR A 251 4.51 1.42 1.90
C TYR A 251 4.04 2.89 1.88
N VAL A 252 4.41 3.70 0.89
CA VAL A 252 3.72 5.00 0.64
C VAL A 252 2.22 4.81 0.39
N ASP A 253 1.81 3.58 0.08
CA ASP A 253 0.43 3.11 0.17
C ASP A 253 0.16 2.43 1.52
N SER A 254 -1.05 2.61 2.05
CA SER A 254 -1.36 2.25 3.44
C SER A 254 -2.68 1.50 3.58
N VAL A 255 -2.83 0.69 4.63
CA VAL A 255 -4.13 0.11 4.99
C VAL A 255 -4.57 0.61 6.37
N HIS A 256 -5.87 0.89 6.52
CA HIS A 256 -6.48 1.49 7.72
C HIS A 256 -6.58 0.53 8.92
N HIS A 257 -5.47 -0.14 9.25
CA HIS A 257 -5.42 -1.16 10.30
C HIS A 257 -4.35 -0.88 11.38
N VAL A 258 -3.63 0.25 11.28
CA VAL A 258 -2.69 0.68 12.32
C VAL A 258 -3.41 1.02 13.62
N THR A 259 -2.78 0.70 14.74
CA THR A 259 -3.19 1.07 16.09
C THR A 259 -2.12 1.96 16.75
N PRO A 260 -2.48 3.13 17.31
CA PRO A 260 -3.79 3.76 17.27
C PRO A 260 -4.06 4.45 15.91
N LEU A 261 -5.25 4.23 15.35
CA LEU A 261 -5.63 4.73 14.01
C LEU A 261 -5.51 6.26 13.89
N GLY A 262 -5.85 7.01 14.96
CA GLY A 262 -5.77 8.47 14.99
C GLY A 262 -4.35 9.03 14.89
N LYS A 263 -3.30 8.20 15.06
CA LYS A 263 -1.89 8.60 14.94
C LYS A 263 -1.21 8.04 13.71
N LYS A 264 -1.96 7.37 12.82
CA LYS A 264 -1.46 6.75 11.59
C LYS A 264 -0.51 7.65 10.80
N GLY A 265 -0.96 8.85 10.44
CA GLY A 265 -0.15 9.79 9.67
C GLY A 265 1.17 10.16 10.36
N HIS A 266 1.16 10.30 11.69
CA HIS A 266 2.38 10.60 12.45
C HIS A 266 3.36 9.42 12.45
N LEU A 267 2.87 8.18 12.61
CA LEU A 267 3.71 6.98 12.55
C LEU A 267 4.36 6.82 11.17
N TYR A 268 3.61 7.06 10.08
CA TYR A 268 4.14 6.99 8.71
C TYR A 268 5.21 8.04 8.45
N GLN A 269 4.96 9.27 8.89
CA GLN A 269 5.95 10.34 8.85
C GLN A 269 7.21 9.97 9.64
N THR A 270 7.10 9.28 10.78
CA THR A 270 8.27 8.82 11.54
C THR A 270 9.11 7.82 10.76
N ILE A 271 8.48 6.88 10.03
CA ILE A 271 9.20 5.94 9.15
C ILE A 271 9.99 6.72 8.10
N LEU A 272 9.34 7.62 7.36
CA LEU A 272 9.95 8.42 6.30
C LEU A 272 11.06 9.35 6.82
N LEU A 273 10.84 10.06 7.93
CA LEU A 273 11.86 10.92 8.55
C LEU A 273 13.06 10.12 9.05
N SER A 274 12.82 8.95 9.65
CA SER A 274 13.91 8.07 10.11
C SER A 274 14.80 7.62 8.96
N TYR A 275 14.17 7.33 7.82
CA TYR A 275 14.83 6.99 6.59
C TYR A 275 15.70 8.14 6.07
N TRP A 276 15.13 9.34 5.93
CA TRP A 276 15.85 10.52 5.45
C TRP A 276 16.98 10.96 6.36
N GLU A 277 16.80 10.92 7.67
CA GLU A 277 17.87 11.22 8.62
C GLU A 277 19.03 10.22 8.49
N PHE A 278 18.73 8.94 8.24
CA PHE A 278 19.77 7.95 7.99
C PHE A 278 20.50 8.23 6.68
N MET A 279 19.79 8.54 5.59
CA MET A 279 20.42 8.85 4.30
C MET A 279 21.23 10.15 4.35
N ALA A 280 20.79 11.16 5.10
CA ALA A 280 21.54 12.39 5.30
C ALA A 280 22.90 12.14 5.96
N LYS A 281 23.00 11.18 6.90
CA LYS A 281 24.27 10.74 7.51
C LYS A 281 25.24 10.11 6.50
N GLN A 282 24.71 9.59 5.39
CA GLN A 282 25.49 9.03 4.30
C GLN A 282 25.85 10.06 3.22
N GLY A 283 25.58 11.35 3.45
CA GLY A 283 25.91 12.45 2.53
C GLY A 283 24.85 12.77 1.49
N PHE A 284 23.68 12.12 1.50
CA PHE A 284 22.57 12.52 0.64
C PHE A 284 21.96 13.81 1.14
N ASN A 285 21.94 14.85 0.32
CA ASN A 285 21.58 16.21 0.71
C ASN A 285 20.22 16.68 0.18
N HIS A 286 19.64 15.98 -0.79
CA HIS A 286 18.34 16.30 -1.36
C HIS A 286 17.39 15.10 -1.37
N GLY A 287 16.10 15.39 -1.18
CA GLY A 287 14.98 14.50 -1.43
C GLY A 287 14.04 15.12 -2.47
N TYR A 288 13.36 14.27 -3.23
CA TYR A 288 12.40 14.69 -4.26
C TYR A 288 11.10 13.91 -4.06
N ILE A 289 9.96 14.60 -4.08
CA ILE A 289 8.63 13.98 -3.91
C ILE A 289 7.72 14.49 -5.02
N TRP A 290 7.12 13.57 -5.78
CA TRP A 290 5.96 13.85 -6.60
C TRP A 290 4.70 13.39 -5.87
N ALA A 291 3.88 14.33 -5.44
CA ALA A 291 2.62 14.07 -4.74
C ALA A 291 1.51 13.67 -5.74
N LYS A 292 1.57 12.44 -6.25
CA LYS A 292 0.57 11.88 -7.16
C LYS A 292 -0.35 10.90 -6.42
N PRO A 293 -1.62 11.25 -6.12
CA PRO A 293 -2.56 10.30 -5.53
C PRO A 293 -2.90 9.19 -6.56
N PRO A 294 -3.28 7.98 -6.10
CA PRO A 294 -3.78 6.94 -7.00
C PRO A 294 -4.97 7.46 -7.80
N ILE A 295 -5.05 7.04 -9.06
CA ILE A 295 -6.24 7.25 -9.88
C ILE A 295 -7.41 6.54 -9.18
N LYS A 296 -8.59 7.15 -9.18
CA LYS A 296 -9.77 6.59 -8.51
C LYS A 296 -10.05 5.16 -9.01
N GLY A 297 -9.98 4.20 -8.09
CA GLY A 297 -10.16 2.79 -8.40
C GLY A 297 -8.88 2.07 -8.83
N ASP A 298 -7.70 2.68 -8.64
CA ASP A 298 -6.40 2.01 -8.71
C ASP A 298 -5.83 1.80 -7.31
N ASP A 299 -5.12 0.69 -7.12
CA ASP A 299 -4.37 0.40 -5.89
C ASP A 299 -2.92 0.83 -6.11
N TYR A 300 -2.33 1.63 -5.22
CA TYR A 300 -0.95 2.10 -5.44
C TYR A 300 0.02 0.94 -5.21
N ILE A 301 -0.06 0.21 -4.10
CA ILE A 301 0.77 -0.96 -3.82
C ILE A 301 -0.06 -2.11 -3.23
N PHE A 302 -0.99 -1.84 -2.31
CA PHE A 302 -1.77 -2.92 -1.69
C PHE A 302 -2.97 -3.34 -2.52
N HIS A 303 -2.99 -4.62 -2.91
CA HIS A 303 -4.11 -5.19 -3.62
C HIS A 303 -5.37 -5.18 -2.73
N VAL A 304 -6.37 -4.38 -3.12
CA VAL A 304 -7.64 -4.17 -2.43
C VAL A 304 -7.50 -3.44 -1.10
N HIS A 305 -7.87 -2.16 -1.10
CA HIS A 305 -7.98 -1.34 0.10
C HIS A 305 -9.30 -1.56 0.86
N PRO A 306 -9.32 -1.30 2.19
CA PRO A 306 -10.56 -1.32 2.95
C PRO A 306 -11.62 -0.37 2.35
N GLU A 307 -12.87 -0.82 2.22
CA GLU A 307 -13.93 -0.01 1.58
C GLU A 307 -14.13 1.38 2.21
N LYS A 308 -13.88 1.48 3.52
CA LYS A 308 -14.02 2.72 4.30
C LYS A 308 -12.73 3.56 4.32
N GLN A 309 -11.69 3.13 3.61
CA GLN A 309 -10.45 3.87 3.50
C GLN A 309 -10.64 5.11 2.63
N HIS A 310 -10.54 6.28 3.26
CA HIS A 310 -10.54 7.55 2.56
C HIS A 310 -9.17 7.78 1.90
N LEU A 311 -9.11 7.64 0.57
CA LEU A 311 -7.95 8.03 -0.22
C LEU A 311 -7.87 9.56 -0.32
N LEU A 312 -6.68 10.12 -0.11
CA LEU A 312 -6.46 11.56 -0.22
C LEU A 312 -6.56 11.99 -1.68
N ASN A 313 -7.31 13.06 -1.95
CA ASN A 313 -7.22 13.73 -3.25
C ASN A 313 -5.93 14.55 -3.35
N GLN A 314 -5.65 15.09 -4.55
CA GLN A 314 -4.46 15.87 -4.86
C GLN A 314 -4.12 16.93 -3.79
N LYS A 315 -5.04 17.86 -3.51
CA LYS A 315 -4.83 18.94 -2.52
C LYS A 315 -4.64 18.43 -1.10
N GLN A 316 -5.31 17.34 -0.74
CA GLN A 316 -5.17 16.73 0.57
C GLN A 316 -3.81 16.05 0.73
N LEU A 317 -3.31 15.40 -0.33
CA LEU A 317 -2.00 14.75 -0.35
C LEU A 317 -0.87 15.78 -0.30
N GLU A 318 -0.94 16.84 -1.11
CA GLU A 318 -0.02 17.99 -1.04
C GLU A 318 0.04 18.57 0.38
N LYS A 319 -1.13 18.84 0.98
CA LYS A 319 -1.20 19.34 2.36
C LYS A 319 -0.59 18.37 3.37
N TRP A 320 -0.76 17.06 3.16
CA TRP A 320 -0.16 16.04 4.02
C TRP A 320 1.37 16.07 3.94
N TYR A 321 1.93 16.17 2.72
CA TYR A 321 3.37 16.29 2.51
C TYR A 321 3.93 17.60 3.09
N ILE A 322 3.28 18.74 2.88
CA ILE A 322 3.69 20.02 3.48
C ILE A 322 3.71 19.92 5.02
N THR A 323 2.70 19.29 5.62
CA THR A 323 2.67 19.05 7.07
C THR A 323 3.81 18.15 7.53
N PHE A 324 4.10 17.10 6.77
CA PHE A 324 5.23 16.21 7.00
C PHE A 324 6.58 16.93 6.90
N PHE A 325 6.79 17.78 5.90
CA PHE A 325 8.04 18.52 5.76
C PHE A 325 8.24 19.54 6.88
N HIS A 326 7.20 20.28 7.26
CA HIS A 326 7.27 21.18 8.43
C HIS A 326 7.64 20.44 9.72
N ARG A 327 7.17 19.20 9.90
CA ARG A 327 7.60 18.35 11.01
C ARG A 327 9.08 18.00 10.90
N GLY A 328 9.54 17.57 9.73
CA GLY A 328 10.97 17.29 9.50
C GLY A 328 11.87 18.51 9.76
N CYS A 329 11.41 19.72 9.44
CA CYS A 329 12.10 20.96 9.79
C CYS A 329 12.18 21.18 11.30
N LYS A 330 11.06 20.99 12.00
CA LYS A 330 11.01 21.12 13.47
C LYS A 330 11.91 20.10 14.18
N GLU A 331 12.04 18.89 13.62
CA GLU A 331 12.90 17.82 14.15
C GLU A 331 14.37 17.98 13.74
N GLY A 332 14.72 18.99 12.92
CA GLY A 332 16.09 19.24 12.49
C GLY A 332 16.63 18.23 11.48
N ILE A 333 15.74 17.50 10.79
CA ILE A 333 16.08 16.53 9.75
C ILE A 333 16.07 17.21 8.37
N ILE A 334 15.09 18.08 8.15
CA ILE A 334 14.95 18.86 6.91
C ILE A 334 15.41 20.29 7.18
N LYS A 335 16.33 20.81 6.37
CA LYS A 335 16.77 22.19 6.46
C LYS A 335 15.69 23.13 5.95
N GLU A 336 15.19 22.84 4.75
CA GLU A 336 14.15 23.58 4.06
C GLU A 336 13.52 22.68 2.99
N PHE A 337 12.33 23.04 2.52
CA PHE A 337 11.70 22.40 1.38
C PHE A 337 11.05 23.47 0.51
N ARG A 338 10.94 23.17 -0.78
CA ARG A 338 10.38 24.06 -1.79
C ARG A 338 9.42 23.31 -2.68
N THR A 339 8.36 23.97 -3.12
CA THR A 339 7.59 23.50 -4.28
C THR A 339 8.43 23.71 -5.54
N PHE A 340 8.04 23.05 -6.62
CA PHE A 340 8.69 23.25 -7.91
C PHE A 340 8.59 24.71 -8.38
N ASP A 341 7.47 25.38 -8.11
CA ASP A 341 7.33 26.81 -8.41
C ASP A 341 8.36 27.68 -7.69
N GLN A 342 8.58 27.40 -6.40
CA GLN A 342 9.60 28.07 -5.61
C GLN A 342 11.01 27.77 -6.12
N GLU A 343 11.28 26.54 -6.56
CA GLU A 343 12.56 26.14 -7.13
C GLU A 343 12.86 26.85 -8.46
N LYS A 344 11.88 27.07 -9.33
CA LYS A 344 12.10 27.85 -10.56
C LYS A 344 12.63 29.26 -10.29
N ASN A 345 12.23 29.86 -9.16
CA ASN A 345 12.65 31.21 -8.78
C ASN A 345 14.12 31.29 -8.29
N THR A 346 14.78 30.16 -8.00
CA THR A 346 16.18 30.13 -7.53
C THR A 346 17.21 30.26 -8.66
N LYS A 347 16.76 30.24 -9.93
CA LYS A 347 17.59 30.11 -11.15
C LYS A 347 18.36 28.80 -11.26
N ASN A 348 18.08 27.80 -10.40
CA ASN A 348 18.68 26.48 -10.50
C ASN A 348 18.15 25.68 -11.70
N ILE A 349 16.95 26.01 -12.17
CA ILE A 349 16.31 25.35 -13.32
C ILE A 349 16.22 26.35 -14.46
N GLN A 350 17.06 26.20 -15.48
CA GLN A 350 17.08 27.04 -16.67
C GLN A 350 16.90 26.23 -17.95
N LYS A 351 17.29 24.96 -17.92
CA LYS A 351 17.26 24.05 -19.06
C LYS A 351 16.70 22.69 -18.64
N PRO A 352 16.24 21.85 -19.58
CA PRO A 352 15.76 20.50 -19.28
C PRO A 352 16.76 19.66 -18.47
N ILE A 353 18.06 19.78 -18.74
CA ILE A 353 19.15 19.08 -18.03
C ILE A 353 19.27 19.44 -16.53
N ASP A 354 18.65 20.54 -16.10
CA ASP A 354 18.63 20.97 -14.70
C ASP A 354 17.50 20.28 -13.91
N LEU A 355 16.52 19.69 -14.61
CA LEU A 355 15.44 18.94 -13.98
C LEU A 355 15.96 17.59 -13.47
N PRO A 356 15.51 17.15 -12.28
CA PRO A 356 15.95 15.88 -11.73
C PRO A 356 15.35 14.71 -12.54
N VAL A 357 16.21 13.84 -13.06
CA VAL A 357 15.81 12.66 -13.83
C VAL A 357 15.97 11.38 -13.02
N PHE A 358 14.87 10.67 -12.83
CA PHE A 358 14.84 9.38 -12.17
C PHE A 358 13.93 8.42 -12.95
N LYS A 359 14.27 7.13 -13.03
CA LYS A 359 13.44 6.08 -13.66
C LYS A 359 11.96 6.19 -13.25
N ASP A 360 11.01 6.16 -14.19
CA ASP A 360 9.56 6.18 -13.88
C ASP A 360 9.06 7.40 -13.06
N SER A 361 9.84 8.49 -12.97
CA SER A 361 9.48 9.71 -12.24
C SER A 361 8.84 10.79 -13.13
N LEU A 362 8.40 11.88 -12.50
CA LEU A 362 7.67 12.97 -13.17
C LEU A 362 8.36 13.48 -14.45
N TRP A 363 9.61 13.95 -14.36
CA TRP A 363 10.22 14.68 -15.48
C TRP A 363 10.51 13.81 -16.71
N PRO A 364 11.05 12.58 -16.59
CA PRO A 364 11.13 11.66 -17.72
C PRO A 364 9.78 11.39 -18.41
N ILE A 365 8.70 11.24 -17.64
CA ILE A 365 7.35 11.08 -18.19
C ILE A 365 6.94 12.35 -18.95
N MET A 366 7.17 13.53 -18.37
CA MET A 366 6.85 14.81 -19.01
C MET A 366 7.68 15.05 -20.28
N PHE A 367 8.95 14.65 -20.31
CA PHE A 367 9.80 14.73 -21.51
C PHE A 367 9.21 13.89 -22.63
N ASN A 368 8.90 12.62 -22.35
CA ASN A 368 8.30 11.72 -23.31
C ASN A 368 6.97 12.28 -23.85
N TRP A 369 6.12 12.86 -22.98
CA TRP A 369 4.86 13.46 -23.43
C TRP A 369 5.07 14.74 -24.24
N ALA A 370 6.02 15.59 -23.85
CA ALA A 370 6.33 16.82 -24.58
C ALA A 370 6.88 16.54 -25.98
N GLU A 371 7.61 15.44 -26.19
CA GLU A 371 8.14 15.02 -27.49
C GLU A 371 7.08 14.36 -28.39
N ASN A 372 6.05 13.74 -27.81
CA ASN A 372 5.06 12.95 -28.53
C ASN A 372 3.67 13.61 -28.60
N ASP A 373 3.56 14.90 -28.30
CA ASP A 373 2.29 15.63 -28.44
C ASP A 373 2.02 15.96 -29.93
N GLU A 374 1.06 15.27 -30.53
CA GLU A 374 0.66 15.47 -31.93
C GLU A 374 -0.03 16.83 -32.17
N GLU A 375 -0.61 17.45 -31.14
CA GLU A 375 -1.32 18.73 -31.26
C GLU A 375 -0.36 19.93 -31.24
N CYS A 376 0.78 19.80 -30.57
CA CYS A 376 1.81 20.82 -30.48
C CYS A 376 3.20 20.19 -30.62
N PRO A 377 3.88 20.28 -31.78
CA PRO A 377 5.19 19.64 -31.97
C PRO A 377 6.36 20.40 -31.30
N ASP A 378 6.10 21.52 -30.61
CA ASP A 378 7.12 22.28 -29.91
C ASP A 378 7.37 21.71 -28.52
N PHE A 379 8.47 20.95 -28.40
CA PHE A 379 8.91 20.35 -27.15
C PHE A 379 9.04 21.36 -26.00
N GLN A 380 9.62 22.55 -26.26
CA GLN A 380 9.89 23.52 -25.21
C GLN A 380 8.59 24.12 -24.68
N ALA A 381 7.67 24.48 -25.58
CA ALA A 381 6.36 25.00 -25.19
C ALA A 381 5.53 23.96 -24.41
N ASN A 382 5.58 22.68 -24.82
CA ASN A 382 4.90 21.60 -24.10
C ASN A 382 5.51 21.35 -22.72
N LEU A 383 6.84 21.32 -22.63
CA LEU A 383 7.53 21.12 -21.37
C LEU A 383 7.21 22.25 -20.39
N GLU A 384 7.17 23.50 -20.85
CA GLU A 384 6.77 24.65 -20.02
C GLU A 384 5.35 24.50 -19.47
N LYS A 385 4.40 24.05 -20.30
CA LYS A 385 3.03 23.75 -19.86
C LYS A 385 2.99 22.65 -18.79
N PHE A 386 3.78 21.58 -18.94
CA PHE A 386 3.87 20.53 -17.91
C PHE A 386 4.55 21.04 -16.64
N MET A 387 5.59 21.87 -16.76
CA MET A 387 6.24 22.53 -15.64
C MET A 387 5.25 23.38 -14.84
N GLU A 388 4.40 24.16 -15.52
CA GLU A 388 3.34 24.94 -14.87
C GLU A 388 2.28 24.07 -14.18
N LEU A 389 1.90 22.95 -14.80
CA LEU A 389 0.94 22.00 -14.23
C LEU A 389 1.44 21.41 -12.91
N HIS A 390 2.75 21.21 -12.78
CA HIS A 390 3.41 20.54 -11.65
C HIS A 390 4.07 21.51 -10.66
N ASN A 391 3.64 22.77 -10.63
CA ASN A 391 4.17 23.81 -9.75
C ASN A 391 4.05 23.49 -8.25
N GLU A 392 2.95 22.84 -7.85
CA GLU A 392 2.56 22.68 -6.45
C GLU A 392 2.62 21.22 -5.96
N ASP A 393 2.69 20.24 -6.86
CA ASP A 393 2.65 18.81 -6.54
C ASP A 393 4.04 18.13 -6.57
N ASN A 394 5.08 18.88 -6.93
CA ASN A 394 6.45 18.40 -6.93
C ASN A 394 7.30 19.19 -5.92
N PHE A 395 7.99 18.48 -5.04
CA PHE A 395 8.71 19.05 -3.91
C PHE A 395 10.19 18.69 -3.94
N ILE A 396 11.03 19.67 -3.66
CA ILE A 396 12.47 19.55 -3.44
C ILE A 396 12.72 19.76 -1.95
N ILE A 397 13.43 18.83 -1.32
CA ILE A 397 13.68 18.82 0.12
C ILE A 397 15.18 18.87 0.33
N ASP A 398 15.68 19.87 1.06
CA ASP A 398 17.09 19.93 1.44
C ASP A 398 17.25 19.36 2.86
N PHE A 399 18.13 18.37 3.01
CA PHE A 399 18.38 17.75 4.31
C PHE A 399 19.39 18.51 5.14
N VAL A 400 19.27 18.41 6.47
CA VAL A 400 20.34 18.81 7.38
C VAL A 400 21.42 17.73 7.34
N ILE A 401 22.61 18.08 6.85
CA ILE A 401 23.76 17.16 6.80
C ILE A 401 24.53 17.22 8.14
N PRO A 402 24.65 16.11 8.88
CA PRO A 402 25.46 16.07 10.09
C PRO A 402 26.95 16.38 9.82
N PRO A 403 27.67 17.06 10.73
CA PRO A 403 29.05 17.51 10.50
C PRO A 403 30.09 16.43 10.12
N ASN A 404 29.82 15.16 10.45
CA ASN A 404 30.71 14.03 10.19
C ASN A 404 30.28 13.16 8.99
N SER A 405 29.31 13.64 8.19
CA SER A 405 28.84 12.92 7.01
C SER A 405 29.86 13.04 5.87
N PRO A 406 29.94 12.07 4.95
CA PRO A 406 30.84 12.15 3.81
C PRO A 406 30.45 13.31 2.89
N VAL A 407 31.45 13.95 2.29
CA VAL A 407 31.25 15.08 1.35
C VAL A 407 30.51 14.63 0.09
N THR A 408 30.83 13.42 -0.37
CA THR A 408 30.14 12.75 -1.48
C THR A 408 29.28 11.66 -0.89
N ALA A 409 28.01 11.61 -1.31
CA ALA A 409 27.09 10.58 -0.85
C ALA A 409 27.65 9.17 -1.14
N THR A 410 27.70 8.33 -0.11
CA THR A 410 28.12 6.94 -0.24
C THR A 410 26.92 6.02 -0.05
N PRO A 411 26.84 4.90 -0.77
CA PRO A 411 25.86 3.87 -0.46
C PRO A 411 25.97 3.47 1.01
N PRO A 412 24.88 3.48 1.79
CA PRO A 412 24.94 2.92 3.12
C PRO A 412 25.24 1.43 3.05
N ASP A 413 25.97 0.95 4.04
CA ASP A 413 26.24 -0.46 4.29
C ASP A 413 24.95 -1.18 4.73
N ILE A 414 24.10 -1.46 3.74
CA ILE A 414 22.87 -2.23 3.86
C ILE A 414 23.06 -3.46 2.98
N PRO A 415 22.98 -4.67 3.54
CA PRO A 415 23.15 -5.89 2.76
C PRO A 415 22.23 -5.92 1.54
N LEU A 416 22.77 -6.37 0.41
CA LEU A 416 21.94 -6.65 -0.76
C LEU A 416 20.90 -7.71 -0.39
N ARG A 417 19.66 -7.44 -0.76
CA ARG A 417 18.52 -8.32 -0.55
C ARG A 417 17.69 -8.28 -1.82
N ASN A 418 18.07 -9.10 -2.78
CA ASN A 418 17.31 -9.21 -4.02
C ASN A 418 16.10 -10.13 -3.82
N CYS A 419 14.97 -9.54 -3.50
CA CYS A 419 13.67 -10.20 -3.50
C CYS A 419 12.82 -9.58 -4.62
N PRO A 420 12.80 -10.16 -5.84
CA PRO A 420 12.16 -9.54 -7.00
C PRO A 420 10.68 -9.23 -6.81
N GLN A 421 9.97 -10.06 -6.04
CA GLN A 421 8.55 -9.88 -5.72
C GLN A 421 8.27 -8.59 -4.93
N PHE A 422 9.30 -8.04 -4.29
CA PHE A 422 9.26 -6.75 -3.58
C PHE A 422 10.08 -5.69 -4.32
N GLY A 423 10.60 -5.96 -5.52
CA GLY A 423 11.48 -5.06 -6.26
C GLY A 423 10.76 -3.92 -6.97
N CYS A 424 9.49 -4.13 -7.35
CA CYS A 424 8.64 -3.08 -7.89
C CYS A 424 7.16 -3.34 -7.56
N ARG A 425 6.34 -2.31 -7.80
CA ARG A 425 4.89 -2.33 -7.60
C ARG A 425 4.21 -3.49 -8.34
N ASP A 426 4.52 -3.66 -9.62
CA ASP A 426 3.80 -4.60 -10.48
C ASP A 426 4.05 -6.05 -10.04
N GLU A 427 5.29 -6.39 -9.70
CA GLU A 427 5.64 -7.71 -9.16
C GLU A 427 4.92 -8.01 -7.84
N PHE A 428 4.83 -7.02 -6.95
CA PHE A 428 4.13 -7.17 -5.68
C PHE A 428 2.61 -7.35 -5.86
N ILE A 429 2.00 -6.56 -6.74
CA ILE A 429 0.57 -6.67 -7.07
C ILE A 429 0.27 -8.01 -7.74
N ASN A 430 1.13 -8.46 -8.66
CA ASN A 430 1.01 -9.76 -9.32
C ASN A 430 1.08 -10.90 -8.30
N LEU A 431 2.06 -10.89 -7.39
CA LEU A 431 2.14 -11.85 -6.29
C LEU A 431 0.85 -11.88 -5.46
N CYS A 432 0.35 -10.71 -5.06
CA CYS A 432 -0.86 -10.63 -4.26
C CYS A 432 -2.09 -11.14 -5.03
N SER A 433 -2.21 -10.79 -6.30
CA SER A 433 -3.30 -11.23 -7.19
C SER A 433 -3.28 -12.76 -7.37
N GLU A 434 -2.13 -13.35 -7.68
CA GLU A 434 -1.98 -14.80 -7.88
C GLU A 434 -2.33 -15.60 -6.63
N LYS A 435 -2.02 -15.06 -5.44
CA LYS A 435 -2.26 -15.73 -4.16
C LYS A 435 -3.60 -15.37 -3.50
N ASN A 436 -4.43 -14.54 -4.15
CA ASN A 436 -5.65 -13.97 -3.56
C ASN A 436 -5.37 -13.28 -2.20
N TRP A 437 -4.22 -12.62 -2.09
CA TRP A 437 -3.83 -11.85 -0.91
C TRP A 437 -4.39 -10.45 -1.01
N GLU A 438 -5.39 -10.19 -0.17
CA GLU A 438 -6.09 -8.92 -0.13
C GLU A 438 -5.88 -8.23 1.22
N PHE A 439 -6.03 -6.91 1.23
CA PHE A 439 -5.89 -6.11 2.44
C PHE A 439 -7.16 -5.33 2.80
N GLY A 440 -8.29 -5.64 2.17
CA GLY A 440 -9.57 -4.94 2.34
C GLY A 440 -10.25 -5.12 3.71
N SER A 441 -9.86 -6.13 4.48
CA SER A 441 -10.34 -6.32 5.85
C SER A 441 -9.19 -6.72 6.75
N LEU A 442 -9.29 -6.44 8.06
CA LEU A 442 -8.24 -6.82 9.02
C LEU A 442 -7.93 -8.31 8.97
N ARG A 443 -8.95 -9.14 8.75
CA ARG A 443 -8.81 -10.60 8.61
C ARG A 443 -7.97 -10.98 7.39
N ARG A 444 -8.31 -10.45 6.20
CA ARG A 444 -7.57 -10.71 4.96
C ARG A 444 -6.16 -10.11 5.05
N ALA A 445 -6.03 -8.89 5.56
CA ALA A 445 -4.74 -8.23 5.76
C ALA A 445 -3.81 -9.02 6.70
N LYS A 446 -4.31 -9.51 7.85
CA LYS A 446 -3.52 -10.39 8.73
C LYS A 446 -3.11 -11.66 7.99
N TYR A 447 -4.01 -12.28 7.23
CA TYR A 447 -3.69 -13.47 6.45
C TYR A 447 -2.56 -13.14 5.47
N SER A 448 -2.81 -12.27 4.51
CA SER A 448 -1.86 -11.81 3.49
C SER A 448 -0.50 -11.43 4.07
N SER A 449 -0.47 -10.74 5.22
CA SER A 449 0.77 -10.38 5.92
C SER A 449 1.60 -11.60 6.33
N VAL A 450 0.98 -12.67 6.85
CA VAL A 450 1.67 -13.94 7.19
C VAL A 450 2.18 -14.63 5.92
N GLY A 451 1.43 -14.54 4.82
CA GLY A 451 1.87 -15.04 3.52
C GLY A 451 3.12 -14.33 3.02
N LEU A 452 3.11 -13.00 3.06
CA LEU A 452 4.26 -12.16 2.72
C LEU A 452 5.48 -12.47 3.60
N ILE A 453 5.30 -12.65 4.91
CA ILE A 453 6.39 -13.09 5.83
C ILE A 453 6.99 -14.43 5.36
N GLY A 454 6.15 -15.35 4.89
CA GLY A 454 6.60 -16.61 4.31
C GLY A 454 7.49 -16.41 3.09
N VAL A 455 7.09 -15.56 2.14
CA VAL A 455 7.89 -15.22 0.96
C VAL A 455 9.22 -14.60 1.37
N LEU A 456 9.21 -13.65 2.30
CA LEU A 456 10.41 -13.00 2.80
C LEU A 456 11.40 -13.98 3.43
N THR A 457 10.90 -14.95 4.20
CA THR A 457 11.74 -15.98 4.82
C THR A 457 12.38 -16.86 3.75
N SER A 458 11.63 -17.29 2.75
CA SER A 458 12.16 -18.09 1.63
C SER A 458 13.20 -17.33 0.79
N CYS A 459 12.98 -16.05 0.50
CA CYS A 459 13.97 -15.24 -0.21
C CYS A 459 15.29 -15.16 0.57
N TYR A 460 15.21 -15.02 1.90
CA TYR A 460 16.39 -14.95 2.75
C TYR A 460 17.15 -16.28 2.82
N ASP A 461 16.44 -17.40 2.94
CA ASP A 461 17.07 -18.73 2.99
C ASP A 461 17.78 -19.08 1.66
N ASN A 462 17.19 -18.70 0.52
CA ASN A 462 17.82 -18.89 -0.79
C ASN A 462 19.10 -18.06 -0.94
N GLN A 463 19.12 -16.80 -0.49
CA GLN A 463 20.32 -15.96 -0.54
C GLN A 463 21.47 -16.52 0.30
N LYS A 464 21.18 -17.22 1.41
CA LYS A 464 22.22 -17.92 2.20
C LYS A 464 22.81 -19.13 1.49
N ALA A 465 22.03 -19.84 0.68
CA ALA A 465 22.52 -20.99 -0.08
C ALA A 465 23.53 -20.56 -1.15
N ASP A 466 23.34 -19.37 -1.74
CA ASP A 466 24.21 -18.79 -2.77
C ASP A 466 25.42 -18.02 -2.19
N ALA A 467 25.44 -17.74 -0.88
CA ALA A 467 26.50 -16.96 -0.21
C ALA A 467 27.86 -17.67 -0.10
N ASN A 468 28.00 -18.90 -0.61
CA ASN A 468 29.28 -19.60 -0.64
C ASN A 468 30.21 -19.20 -1.80
N GLU A 469 29.82 -18.29 -2.70
CA GLU A 469 30.61 -18.07 -3.91
C GLU A 469 30.80 -16.63 -4.42
N LEU A 470 30.46 -15.56 -3.70
CA LEU A 470 30.54 -14.22 -4.30
C LEU A 470 31.15 -13.13 -3.39
N VAL A 471 32.16 -12.45 -3.94
CA VAL A 471 32.79 -11.21 -3.46
C VAL A 471 32.37 -10.10 -4.43
N PHE A 472 31.85 -8.97 -3.94
CA PHE A 472 31.43 -7.83 -4.78
C PHE A 472 31.97 -6.48 -4.28
N ASP A 473 32.15 -5.52 -5.21
CA ASP A 473 32.84 -4.22 -5.12
C ASP A 473 31.83 -3.07 -4.99
N ASP A 474 31.89 -2.33 -3.87
CA ASP A 474 30.88 -1.35 -3.41
C ASP A 474 31.23 0.11 -3.74
N ARG A 475 30.89 0.58 -4.93
CA ARG A 475 30.90 2.03 -5.24
C ARG A 475 29.79 2.32 -6.26
N LEU A 476 28.75 3.09 -5.88
CA LEU A 476 28.01 4.10 -6.70
C LEU A 476 26.68 4.58 -6.02
N PRO A 477 26.28 5.86 -6.16
CA PRO A 477 25.26 6.54 -5.34
C PRO A 477 23.79 6.16 -5.62
N ALA A 478 22.90 6.47 -4.65
CA ALA A 478 21.50 6.04 -4.57
C ALA A 478 20.45 7.11 -4.97
N THR A 479 19.26 6.67 -5.38
CA THR A 479 18.07 7.52 -5.61
C THR A 479 16.84 6.80 -5.04
N PHE A 480 15.91 7.56 -4.47
CA PHE A 480 14.65 7.06 -3.92
C PHE A 480 13.53 6.99 -4.97
N PHE A 481 12.88 5.82 -5.07
CA PHE A 481 11.60 5.65 -5.75
C PHE A 481 10.49 5.43 -4.71
N PHE A 482 9.33 6.05 -4.95
CA PHE A 482 8.12 6.02 -4.11
C PHE A 482 7.01 5.20 -4.76
#